data_AF-A0AAF0UNX9-F1
#
_entry.id   AF-A0AAF0UNX9-F1
#
_cell.length_a   1.000
_cell.length_b   1.000
_cell.length_c   1.000
_cell.angle_alpha   90.00
_cell.angle_beta   90.00
_cell.angle_gamma   90.00
#
_symmetry.space_group_name_H-M   'P 1'
#
loop_
_entity.id
_entity.type
_entity.pdbx_description
1 polymer ?
#
loop_
_entity_poly.entity_id
_entity_poly.type
_entity_poly.pdbx_seq_one_letter_code
_entity_poly.pdbx_strand_id
1 'polypeptide(L)'
;LQCDIKLEAEALTVKYGLSICILLNYRDFTLEVDSLSLVQMINENKCYNYKLIRIIEEVQHLKKLANVKVEHCFREVNTVADHLGKLVASSQKEAYYDTYQQLPIGVRVQSNWTRAECLLL
;
A
#
# COMPACT_ATOMS: atom_id res chain seq x y z
N LEU A 1 13.84 5.20 -16.76
CA LEU A 1 12.63 5.70 -17.46
C LEU A 1 11.38 4.88 -17.10
N GLN A 2 11.24 3.60 -17.47
CA GLN A 2 10.02 2.84 -17.10
C GLN A 2 9.99 2.36 -15.64
N CYS A 3 11.16 2.17 -15.02
CA CYS A 3 11.27 1.76 -13.60
C CYS A 3 10.86 2.88 -12.62
N ASP A 4 11.11 4.14 -12.99
CA ASP A 4 10.87 5.30 -12.11
C ASP A 4 9.38 5.61 -11.93
N ILE A 5 8.57 5.44 -13.00
CA ILE A 5 7.14 5.78 -12.99
C ILE A 5 6.34 4.79 -12.13
N LYS A 6 6.68 3.49 -12.20
CA LYS A 6 6.02 2.46 -11.39
C LYS A 6 6.27 2.69 -9.90
N LEU A 7 7.52 2.94 -9.54
CA LEU A 7 7.91 3.18 -8.15
C LEU A 7 7.29 4.47 -7.60
N GLU A 8 7.16 5.51 -8.44
CA GLU A 8 6.46 6.75 -8.10
C GLU A 8 4.97 6.54 -7.86
N ALA A 9 4.31 5.76 -8.72
CA ALA A 9 2.91 5.39 -8.51
C ALA A 9 2.71 4.60 -7.21
N GLU A 10 3.55 3.60 -6.94
CA GLU A 10 3.50 2.82 -5.70
C GLU A 10 3.74 3.68 -4.45
N ALA A 11 4.70 4.61 -4.50
CA ALA A 11 4.97 5.53 -3.40
C ALA A 11 3.78 6.47 -3.12
N LEU A 12 3.10 6.94 -4.17
CA LEU A 12 1.89 7.76 -4.04
C LEU A 12 0.73 6.96 -3.44
N THR A 13 0.53 5.72 -3.88
CA THR A 13 -0.43 4.78 -3.30
C THR A 13 -0.18 4.60 -1.80
N VAL A 14 1.05 4.30 -1.40
CA VAL A 14 1.43 4.13 0.01
C VAL A 14 1.11 5.39 0.83
N LYS A 15 1.47 6.57 0.31
CA LYS A 15 1.16 7.85 0.95
C LYS A 15 -0.35 8.05 1.11
N TYR A 16 -1.12 7.76 0.07
CA TYR A 16 -2.57 7.91 0.08
C TYR A 16 -3.23 6.98 1.10
N GLY A 17 -2.93 5.68 1.03
CA GLY A 17 -3.42 4.68 1.97
C GLY A 17 -3.09 5.05 3.44
N LEU A 18 -1.85 5.47 3.71
CA LEU A 18 -1.45 5.95 5.05
C LEU A 18 -2.27 7.16 5.49
N SER A 19 -2.47 8.14 4.61
CA SER A 19 -3.22 9.35 4.92
C SER A 19 -4.68 9.04 5.26
N ILE A 20 -5.31 8.14 4.50
CA ILE A 20 -6.67 7.67 4.76
C ILE A 20 -6.74 6.91 6.08
N CYS A 21 -5.80 6.01 6.34
CA CYS A 21 -5.72 5.28 7.61
C CYS A 21 -5.71 6.23 8.81
N ILE A 22 -4.86 7.25 8.75
CA ILE A 22 -4.71 8.26 9.80
C ILE A 22 -5.98 9.10 9.95
N LEU A 23 -6.60 9.50 8.83
CA LEU A 23 -7.85 10.26 8.84
C LEU A 23 -9.00 9.47 9.49
N LEU A 24 -9.04 8.15 9.26
CA LEU A 24 -9.97 7.21 9.88
C LEU A 24 -9.57 6.82 11.32
N ASN A 25 -8.54 7.46 11.87
CA ASN A 25 -8.02 7.27 13.21
C ASN A 25 -7.45 5.87 13.49
N TYR A 26 -7.03 5.13 12.46
CA TYR A 26 -6.23 3.92 12.63
C TYR A 26 -4.80 4.28 13.07
N ARG A 27 -4.32 3.55 14.08
CA ARG A 27 -2.99 3.69 14.70
C ARG A 27 -2.42 2.30 14.94
N ASP A 28 -1.10 2.21 15.13
CA ASP A 28 -0.41 0.98 15.58
C ASP A 28 -0.63 -0.23 14.65
N PHE A 29 -0.53 -0.03 13.34
CA PHE A 29 -0.73 -1.08 12.33
C PHE A 29 0.52 -1.38 11.49
N THR A 30 0.48 -2.50 10.76
CA THR A 30 1.48 -2.83 9.75
C THR A 30 0.91 -2.53 8.37
N LEU A 31 1.65 -1.78 7.56
CA LEU A 31 1.40 -1.57 6.15
C LEU A 31 2.26 -2.53 5.34
N GLU A 32 1.61 -3.40 4.58
CA GLU A 32 2.24 -4.33 3.65
C GLU A 32 2.38 -3.71 2.26
N VAL A 33 3.60 -3.77 1.69
CA VAL A 33 3.92 -3.21 0.37
C VAL A 33 4.59 -4.29 -0.48
N ASP A 34 4.19 -4.48 -1.74
CA ASP A 34 4.72 -5.55 -2.61
C ASP A 34 6.09 -5.21 -3.24
N SER A 35 6.58 -3.99 -2.97
CA SER A 35 7.78 -3.41 -3.56
C SER A 35 8.91 -3.30 -2.53
N LEU A 36 9.83 -4.27 -2.58
CA LEU A 36 10.97 -4.34 -1.64
C LEU A 36 11.83 -3.08 -1.69
N SER A 37 12.06 -2.53 -2.89
CA SER A 37 12.82 -1.29 -3.06
C SER A 37 12.15 -0.11 -2.36
N LEU A 38 10.81 0.00 -2.42
CA LEU A 38 10.07 1.05 -1.74
C LEU A 38 10.14 0.90 -0.22
N VAL A 39 9.98 -0.33 0.29
CA VAL A 39 10.12 -0.64 1.72
C VAL A 39 11.51 -0.26 2.24
N GLN A 40 12.56 -0.59 1.48
CA GLN A 40 13.93 -0.19 1.82
C GLN A 40 14.10 1.33 1.82
N MET A 41 13.56 2.05 0.84
CA MET A 41 13.62 3.52 0.83
C MET A 41 12.92 4.15 2.04
N ILE A 42 11.73 3.66 2.38
CA ILE A 42 10.95 4.13 3.53
C ILE A 42 11.67 3.86 4.84
N ASN A 43 12.24 2.66 5.02
CA ASN A 43 12.84 2.24 6.28
C ASN A 43 14.30 2.71 6.46
N GLU A 44 15.10 2.74 5.40
CA GLU A 44 16.53 3.07 5.47
C GLU A 44 16.83 4.55 5.19
N ASN A 45 15.84 5.35 4.79
CA ASN A 45 15.98 6.75 4.43
C ASN A 45 16.99 7.02 3.31
N LYS A 46 17.13 6.06 2.38
CA LYS A 46 18.01 6.16 1.21
C LYS A 46 17.15 6.27 -0.05
N CYS A 47 16.91 7.48 -0.51
CA CYS A 47 16.28 7.72 -1.81
C CYS A 47 17.22 8.56 -2.69
N TYR A 48 17.65 7.98 -3.82
CA TYR A 48 18.54 8.66 -4.77
C TYR A 48 17.77 9.43 -5.86
N ASN A 49 16.44 9.31 -5.88
CA ASN A 49 15.57 9.99 -6.82
C ASN A 49 14.91 11.20 -6.16
N TYR A 50 15.26 12.41 -6.61
CA TYR A 50 14.74 13.68 -6.09
C TYR A 50 13.22 13.83 -6.21
N LYS A 51 12.56 13.14 -7.15
CA LYS A 51 11.09 13.16 -7.25
C LYS A 51 10.44 12.37 -6.11
N LEU A 52 11.04 11.23 -5.77
CA LEU A 52 10.53 10.34 -4.73
C LEU A 52 10.87 10.82 -3.32
N ILE A 53 11.98 11.56 -3.15
CA ILE A 53 12.46 11.94 -1.81
C ILE A 53 11.38 12.63 -0.97
N ARG A 54 10.62 13.56 -1.56
CA ARG A 54 9.53 14.27 -0.88
C ARG A 54 8.41 13.34 -0.45
N ILE A 55 8.03 12.41 -1.33
CA ILE A 55 6.97 11.44 -1.05
C ILE A 55 7.41 10.51 0.08
N ILE A 56 8.66 10.03 0.05
CA ILE A 56 9.22 9.16 1.08
C ILE A 56 9.31 9.88 2.44
N GLU A 57 9.76 11.14 2.46
CA GLU A 57 9.81 11.95 3.68
C GLU A 57 8.42 12.12 4.31
N GLU A 58 7.40 12.40 3.49
CA GLU A 58 6.01 12.50 3.96
C GLU A 58 5.50 11.15 4.50
N VAL A 59 5.75 10.05 3.79
CA VAL A 59 5.39 8.69 4.24
C VAL A 59 6.05 8.37 5.58
N GLN A 60 7.32 8.72 5.77
CA GLN A 60 8.01 8.52 7.03
C GLN A 60 7.44 9.36 8.17
N HIS A 61 7.03 10.61 7.88
CA HIS A 61 6.37 11.46 8.86
C HIS A 61 5.04 10.84 9.30
N LEU A 62 4.19 10.43 8.34
CA LEU A 62 2.91 9.76 8.61
C LEU A 62 3.10 8.45 9.38
N LYS A 63 4.10 7.66 8.98
CA LYS A 63 4.47 6.41 9.66
C LYS A 63 4.78 6.66 11.14
N LYS A 64 5.58 7.67 11.46
CA LYS A 64 5.89 8.05 12.85
C LYS A 64 4.66 8.56 13.59
N LEU A 65 3.83 9.36 12.93
CA LEU A 65 2.62 9.95 13.51
C LEU A 65 1.59 8.90 13.94
N ALA A 66 1.50 7.78 13.21
CA ALA A 66 0.54 6.70 13.51
C ALA A 66 1.18 5.40 14.03
N ASN A 67 2.48 5.44 14.37
CA ASN A 67 3.24 4.27 14.83
C ASN A 67 3.10 3.05 13.88
N VAL A 68 3.24 3.29 12.59
CA VAL A 68 3.05 2.28 11.55
C VAL A 68 4.35 1.53 11.30
N LYS A 69 4.27 0.22 11.10
CA LYS A 69 5.37 -0.60 10.56
C LYS A 69 5.17 -0.78 9.06
N VAL A 70 6.24 -0.71 8.27
CA VAL A 70 6.16 -0.92 6.81
C VAL A 70 6.99 -2.14 6.48
N GLU A 71 6.33 -3.18 5.95
CA GLU A 71 6.93 -4.49 5.69
C GLU A 71 6.69 -4.91 4.23
N HIS A 72 7.60 -5.73 3.69
CA HIS A 72 7.46 -6.27 2.35
C HIS A 72 6.57 -7.51 2.36
N CYS A 73 5.57 -7.53 1.47
CA CYS A 73 4.73 -8.70 1.26
C CYS A 73 5.08 -9.37 -0.07
N PHE A 74 5.21 -10.69 -0.05
CA PHE A 74 5.48 -11.46 -1.26
C PHE A 74 4.25 -11.43 -2.16
N ARG A 75 4.43 -11.02 -3.42
CA ARG A 75 3.37 -10.82 -4.42
C ARG A 75 2.42 -12.03 -4.58
N GLU A 76 2.88 -13.23 -4.28
CA GLU A 76 2.08 -14.47 -4.28
C GLU A 76 0.96 -14.48 -3.23
N VAL A 77 1.12 -13.72 -2.14
CA VAL A 77 0.14 -13.53 -1.07
C VAL A 77 -0.71 -12.27 -1.31
N ASN A 78 -0.27 -11.38 -2.21
CA ASN A 78 -0.93 -10.11 -2.53
C ASN A 78 -1.91 -10.18 -3.72
N THR A 79 -2.36 -11.38 -4.09
CA THR A 79 -3.31 -11.61 -5.21
C THR A 79 -4.60 -10.83 -5.06
N VAL A 80 -5.01 -10.56 -3.81
CA VAL A 80 -6.18 -9.74 -3.46
C VAL A 80 -5.97 -8.28 -3.89
N ALA A 81 -4.86 -7.64 -3.51
CA ALA A 81 -4.56 -6.27 -3.91
C ALA A 81 -4.40 -6.14 -5.42
N ASP A 82 -3.69 -7.09 -6.06
CA ASP A 82 -3.48 -7.09 -7.50
C ASP A 82 -4.80 -7.19 -8.27
N HIS A 83 -5.75 -8.00 -7.79
CA HIS A 83 -7.08 -8.09 -8.40
C HIS A 83 -7.91 -6.82 -8.16
N LEU A 84 -7.85 -6.24 -6.96
CA LEU A 84 -8.55 -4.99 -6.66
C LEU A 84 -7.98 -3.84 -7.48
N GLY A 85 -6.67 -3.71 -7.59
CA GLY A 85 -6.02 -2.70 -8.43
C GLY A 85 -6.40 -2.83 -9.90
N LYS A 86 -6.48 -4.04 -10.45
CA LYS A 86 -6.99 -4.29 -11.81
C LYS A 86 -8.47 -3.91 -11.95
N LEU A 87 -9.30 -4.22 -10.96
CA LEU A 87 -10.71 -3.85 -10.94
C LEU A 87 -10.89 -2.33 -10.93
N VAL A 88 -10.16 -1.61 -10.08
CA VAL A 88 -10.20 -0.14 -10.02
C VAL A 88 -9.67 0.47 -11.32
N ALA A 89 -8.56 -0.03 -11.86
CA ALA A 89 -8.02 0.42 -13.14
C ALA A 89 -9.01 0.24 -14.30
N SER A 90 -9.82 -0.82 -14.28
CA SER A 90 -10.86 -1.07 -15.28
C SER A 90 -12.15 -0.27 -15.08
N SER A 91 -12.42 0.18 -13.85
CA SER A 91 -13.71 0.80 -13.47
C SER A 91 -13.63 2.30 -13.18
N GLN A 92 -12.43 2.87 -13.03
CA GLN A 92 -12.16 4.29 -12.69
C GLN A 92 -12.92 4.80 -11.45
N LYS A 93 -13.29 3.90 -10.53
CA LYS A 93 -13.99 4.25 -9.28
C LYS A 93 -13.15 3.80 -8.10
N GLU A 94 -12.94 4.74 -7.17
CA GLU A 94 -12.37 4.44 -5.86
C GLU A 94 -13.32 3.52 -5.08
N ALA A 95 -12.77 2.51 -4.39
CA ALA A 95 -13.53 1.58 -3.57
C ALA A 95 -12.75 1.25 -2.30
N TYR A 96 -13.44 1.24 -1.17
CA TYR A 96 -12.88 0.96 0.15
C TYR A 96 -13.50 -0.31 0.71
N TYR A 97 -12.67 -1.17 1.30
CA TYR A 97 -13.07 -2.48 1.81
C TYR A 97 -12.48 -2.67 3.20
N ASP A 98 -13.33 -2.58 4.22
CA ASP A 98 -12.95 -2.75 5.63
C ASP A 98 -13.14 -4.20 6.10
N THR A 99 -13.89 -5.01 5.35
CA THR A 99 -14.20 -6.40 5.69
C THR A 99 -14.17 -7.31 4.45
N TYR A 100 -13.89 -8.60 4.67
CA TYR A 100 -13.90 -9.63 3.60
C TYR A 100 -15.23 -9.70 2.84
N GLN A 101 -16.34 -9.42 3.52
CA GLN A 101 -17.67 -9.46 2.92
C GLN A 101 -17.90 -8.34 1.91
N GLN A 102 -17.17 -7.22 2.04
CA GLN A 102 -17.24 -6.11 1.11
C GLN A 102 -16.42 -6.37 -0.17
N LEU A 103 -15.49 -7.35 -0.16
CA LEU A 103 -14.68 -7.66 -1.34
C LEU A 103 -15.54 -8.20 -2.50
N PRO A 104 -15.21 -7.84 -3.76
CA PRO A 104 -15.83 -8.43 -4.93
C PRO A 104 -15.67 -9.95 -4.95
N ILE A 105 -16.71 -10.67 -5.41
CA ILE A 105 -16.75 -12.13 -5.37
C ILE A 105 -15.52 -12.78 -6.03
N GLY A 106 -15.01 -12.22 -7.14
CA GLY A 106 -13.81 -12.74 -7.81
C GLY A 106 -12.51 -12.60 -7.01
N VAL A 107 -12.46 -11.67 -6.06
CA VAL A 107 -11.32 -11.43 -5.15
C VAL A 107 -11.38 -12.36 -3.94
N ARG A 108 -12.61 -12.66 -3.49
CA ARG A 108 -12.87 -13.54 -2.33
C ARG A 108 -12.32 -14.95 -2.53
N VAL A 109 -12.47 -15.52 -3.73
CA VAL A 109 -12.09 -16.93 -4.02
C VAL A 109 -10.58 -17.18 -4.01
N GLN A 110 -9.73 -16.15 -4.10
CA GLN A 110 -8.27 -16.31 -4.25
C GLN A 110 -7.47 -16.19 -2.95
N SER A 111 -8.14 -16.11 -1.80
CA SER A 111 -7.51 -15.68 -0.56
C SER A 111 -7.26 -16.84 0.41
N ASN A 112 -5.99 -17.22 0.61
CA ASN A 112 -5.56 -18.07 1.72
C ASN A 112 -5.38 -17.19 2.97
N TRP A 113 -6.46 -16.92 3.69
CA TRP A 113 -6.50 -16.05 4.86
C TRP A 113 -5.72 -16.64 6.03
N THR A 114 -4.46 -16.22 6.20
CA THR A 114 -3.80 -16.32 7.51
C THR A 114 -3.17 -15.02 7.99
N ARG A 115 -3.19 -13.91 7.23
CA ARG A 115 -2.53 -12.68 7.68
C ARG A 115 -2.86 -11.36 6.97
N ALA A 116 -4.06 -11.21 6.41
CA ALA A 116 -4.45 -9.94 5.77
C ALA A 116 -5.07 -8.98 6.81
N GLU A 117 -4.22 -8.29 7.57
CA GLU A 117 -4.63 -7.08 8.29
C GLU A 117 -4.32 -5.86 7.42
N CYS A 118 -5.36 -5.08 7.11
CA CYS A 118 -5.36 -3.79 6.40
C CYS A 118 -4.65 -3.74 5.03
N LEU A 119 -5.41 -4.12 4.00
CA LEU A 119 -5.04 -3.95 2.61
C LEU A 119 -5.67 -2.64 2.10
N LEU A 120 -4.92 -1.53 2.16
CA LEU A 120 -5.30 -0.26 1.56
C LEU A 120 -4.68 -0.13 0.17
N LEU A 121 -5.55 0.14 -0.80
CA LEU A 121 -5.25 0.41 -2.22
C LEU A 121 -4.39 1.65 -2.44
#